data_AF-A0A075GIF6-F1
#
_entry.id   AF-A0A075GIF6-F1
#
_cell.length_a   1.000
_cell.length_b   1.000
_cell.length_c   1.000
_cell.angle_alpha   90.00
_cell.angle_beta   90.00
_cell.angle_gamma   90.00
#
_symmetry.space_group_name_H-M   'P 1'
#
loop_
_entity.id
_entity.type
_entity.pdbx_description
1 polymer ?
#
loop_
_entity_poly.entity_id
_entity_poly.type
_entity_poly.pdbx_seq_one_letter_code
_entity_poly.pdbx_strand_id
1 'polypeptide(L)'
;MKKIVFIGLFCLLMLPASAFGHKLIPTDGTNINYESALDIPDPVISWAMYEELEGNALFYKFDAKKDDRLFSSIVIPKLDDLENFTPSLVLIGPSTFLDLVDELKVMDVDKNFDYPIPDGYDAYVFDYNGPIPSKEFYEPFGQVTYWERQEIDLEIEAPGTYYMAVFDKNGSTGKLAVAIGYVEDFSGNDFVTVLPNAWLESRYFSEDYSQLFIMVGILLGIFGLIGFGIYRKIKRK
;
A
#
# COMPACT_ATOMS: atom_id res chain seq x y z
N MET A 1 31.05 -31.22 4.36
CA MET A 1 31.51 -29.82 4.19
C MET A 1 30.83 -29.13 3.00
N LYS A 2 31.01 -29.57 1.73
CA LYS A 2 30.37 -28.93 0.55
C LYS A 2 28.83 -28.75 0.63
N LYS A 3 28.09 -29.73 1.18
CA LYS A 3 26.62 -29.63 1.38
C LYS A 3 26.20 -28.63 2.46
N ILE A 4 26.99 -28.49 3.52
CA ILE A 4 26.73 -27.55 4.62
C ILE A 4 26.99 -26.12 4.16
N VAL A 5 28.01 -25.92 3.34
CA VAL A 5 28.30 -24.62 2.68
C VAL A 5 27.17 -24.23 1.72
N PHE A 6 26.61 -25.18 0.98
CA PHE A 6 25.46 -24.90 0.08
C PHE A 6 24.18 -24.53 0.84
N ILE A 7 23.88 -25.22 1.94
CA ILE A 7 22.74 -24.90 2.81
C ILE A 7 22.96 -23.54 3.49
N GLY A 8 24.16 -23.28 3.99
CA GLY A 8 24.52 -21.99 4.58
C GLY A 8 24.39 -20.84 3.57
N LEU A 9 24.83 -21.03 2.33
CA LEU A 9 24.69 -20.03 1.26
C LEU A 9 23.22 -19.82 0.84
N PHE A 10 22.42 -20.89 0.80
CA PHE A 10 20.98 -20.80 0.54
C PHE A 10 20.23 -20.06 1.67
N CYS A 11 20.57 -20.32 2.93
CA CYS A 11 20.04 -19.56 4.07
C CYS A 11 20.52 -18.09 4.08
N LEU A 12 21.74 -17.81 3.59
CA LEU A 12 22.27 -16.45 3.47
C LEU A 12 21.55 -15.64 2.38
N LEU A 13 21.09 -16.29 1.30
CA LEU A 13 20.25 -15.71 0.25
C LEU A 13 18.78 -15.51 0.70
N MET A 14 18.40 -16.10 1.84
CA MET A 14 17.08 -15.94 2.47
C MET A 14 17.12 -14.99 3.66
N LEU A 15 18.26 -14.30 3.90
CA LEU A 15 18.28 -13.20 4.84
C LEU A 15 17.37 -12.12 4.29
N PRO A 16 16.32 -11.70 5.03
CA PRO A 16 15.45 -10.65 4.56
C PRO A 16 16.33 -9.42 4.31
N ALA A 17 16.40 -8.98 3.05
CA ALA A 17 16.76 -7.60 2.79
C ALA A 17 15.85 -6.78 3.71
N SER A 18 16.44 -5.87 4.48
CA SER A 18 15.74 -4.93 5.35
C SER A 18 14.39 -4.59 4.72
N ALA A 19 13.30 -5.07 5.34
CA ALA A 19 11.95 -4.88 4.84
C ALA A 19 11.59 -3.42 5.10
N PHE A 20 12.04 -2.56 4.19
CA PHE A 20 11.50 -1.23 4.01
C PHE A 20 10.17 -1.43 3.31
N GLY A 21 9.09 -1.14 4.01
CA GLY A 21 7.76 -1.42 3.53
C GLY A 21 6.74 -0.79 4.45
N HIS A 22 5.60 -0.43 3.89
CA HIS A 22 4.44 -0.07 4.68
C HIS A 22 3.89 -1.33 5.38
N LYS A 23 3.33 -1.18 6.58
CA LYS A 23 2.52 -2.26 7.15
C LYS A 23 1.23 -2.41 6.35
N LEU A 24 0.97 -3.61 5.83
CA LEU A 24 -0.26 -3.87 5.10
C LEU A 24 -1.45 -3.91 6.07
N ILE A 25 -2.47 -3.11 5.79
CA ILE A 25 -3.82 -3.30 6.32
C ILE A 25 -4.62 -4.01 5.22
N PRO A 26 -5.11 -5.24 5.44
CA PRO A 26 -5.99 -5.91 4.50
C PRO A 26 -7.29 -5.12 4.33
N THR A 27 -7.74 -4.97 3.10
CA THR A 27 -8.99 -4.27 2.77
C THR A 27 -9.92 -5.20 2.00
N ASP A 28 -11.22 -4.88 2.04
CA ASP A 28 -12.29 -5.61 1.35
C ASP A 28 -13.18 -4.68 0.51
N GLY A 29 -12.76 -3.43 0.32
CA GLY A 29 -13.48 -2.40 -0.43
C GLY A 29 -14.77 -1.89 0.23
N THR A 30 -15.02 -2.21 1.50
CA THR A 30 -16.26 -1.79 2.19
C THR A 30 -16.21 -0.39 2.81
N ASN A 31 -15.06 0.26 2.76
CA ASN A 31 -14.79 1.59 3.30
C ASN A 31 -15.33 2.73 2.42
N ILE A 32 -16.61 2.67 2.05
CA ILE A 32 -17.24 3.52 1.04
C ILE A 32 -17.95 4.77 1.58
N ASN A 33 -17.91 5.03 2.89
CA ASN A 33 -18.49 6.22 3.54
C ASN A 33 -17.83 6.45 4.91
N TYR A 34 -18.25 7.49 5.64
CA TYR A 34 -17.69 7.83 6.95
C TYR A 34 -18.04 6.81 8.05
N GLU A 35 -19.18 6.15 7.97
CA GLU A 35 -19.60 5.13 8.93
C GLU A 35 -18.81 3.82 8.80
N SER A 36 -18.39 3.48 7.57
CA SER A 36 -17.58 2.31 7.26
C SER A 36 -16.11 2.62 6.95
N ALA A 37 -15.68 3.87 7.14
CA ALA A 37 -14.31 4.29 6.87
C ALA A 37 -13.30 3.39 7.60
N LEU A 38 -12.23 3.01 6.90
CA LEU A 38 -11.22 2.12 7.44
C LEU A 38 -10.40 2.86 8.51
N ASP A 39 -10.42 2.38 9.75
CA ASP A 39 -9.63 2.96 10.84
C ASP A 39 -8.13 2.71 10.61
N ILE A 40 -7.35 3.78 10.49
CA ILE A 40 -5.89 3.75 10.35
C ILE A 40 -5.26 3.93 11.74
N PRO A 41 -4.57 2.90 12.28
CA PRO A 41 -4.00 2.98 13.62
C PRO A 41 -2.74 3.84 13.63
N ASP A 42 -2.66 4.88 14.46
CA ASP A 42 -1.50 5.78 14.55
C ASP A 42 -1.00 6.27 13.17
N PRO A 43 -1.49 7.44 12.69
CA PRO A 43 -1.19 7.94 11.35
C PRO A 43 0.29 8.33 11.16
N VAL A 44 1.12 8.27 12.21
CA VAL A 44 2.57 8.44 12.09
C VAL A 44 3.22 7.16 11.55
N ILE A 45 2.71 5.99 11.93
CA ILE A 45 3.17 4.70 11.41
C ILE A 45 2.73 4.58 9.95
N SER A 46 3.63 4.07 9.11
CA SER A 46 3.38 3.94 7.68
C SER A 46 2.63 2.66 7.36
N TRP A 47 1.38 2.82 6.91
CA TRP A 47 0.46 1.77 6.48
C TRP A 47 0.23 1.84 4.98
N ALA A 48 -0.04 0.68 4.37
CA ALA A 48 -0.48 0.59 3.00
C ALA A 48 -1.73 -0.28 2.89
N MET A 49 -2.58 0.11 1.94
CA MET A 49 -3.80 -0.57 1.56
C MET A 49 -3.75 -0.82 0.05
N TYR A 50 -4.03 -2.06 -0.35
CA TYR A 50 -4.19 -2.42 -1.75
C TYR A 50 -5.66 -2.42 -2.10
N GLU A 51 -6.07 -1.47 -2.93
CA GLU A 51 -7.47 -1.14 -3.13
C GLU A 51 -7.86 -1.26 -4.61
N GLU A 52 -9.14 -1.47 -4.84
CA GLU A 52 -9.76 -1.41 -6.15
C GLU A 52 -10.88 -0.37 -6.11
N LEU A 53 -10.72 0.70 -6.89
CA LEU A 53 -11.71 1.75 -6.96
C LEU A 53 -12.81 1.34 -7.94
N GLU A 54 -14.04 1.18 -7.45
CA GLU A 54 -15.21 0.75 -8.24
C GLU A 54 -16.29 1.84 -8.31
N GLY A 55 -15.90 3.05 -8.73
CA GLY A 55 -16.82 4.17 -8.98
C GLY A 55 -17.30 4.93 -7.73
N ASN A 56 -17.12 4.39 -6.52
CA ASN A 56 -17.31 5.10 -5.26
C ASN A 56 -15.96 5.50 -4.65
N ALA A 57 -15.94 6.58 -3.86
CA ALA A 57 -14.79 6.92 -3.05
C ALA A 57 -14.54 5.88 -1.95
N LEU A 58 -13.26 5.68 -1.60
CA LEU A 58 -12.84 4.90 -0.44
C LEU A 58 -12.35 5.86 0.65
N PHE A 59 -12.72 5.60 1.89
CA PHE A 59 -12.53 6.48 3.04
C PHE A 59 -11.70 5.81 4.12
N TYR A 60 -10.81 6.57 4.75
CA TYR A 60 -9.94 6.13 5.82
C TYR A 60 -10.03 7.13 6.95
N LYS A 61 -10.09 6.67 8.19
CA LYS A 61 -10.27 7.51 9.37
C LYS A 61 -9.09 7.39 10.31
N PHE A 62 -8.63 8.50 10.88
CA PHE A 62 -7.57 8.49 11.89
C PHE A 62 -7.70 9.68 12.83
N ASP A 63 -7.18 9.52 14.04
CA ASP A 63 -6.99 10.63 14.96
C ASP A 63 -5.55 11.13 14.84
N ALA A 64 -5.38 12.44 14.67
CA ALA A 64 -4.08 13.09 14.63
C ALA A 64 -3.97 14.15 15.72
N LYS A 65 -2.74 14.39 16.15
CA LYS A 65 -2.37 15.46 17.08
C LYS A 65 -1.79 16.63 16.31
N LYS A 66 -1.77 17.77 16.97
CA LYS A 66 -0.98 18.91 16.50
C LYS A 66 0.50 18.50 16.38
N ASP A 67 1.14 18.97 15.32
CA ASP A 67 2.51 18.76 14.88
C ASP A 67 2.80 17.32 14.40
N ASP A 68 1.79 16.45 14.28
CA ASP A 68 1.94 15.16 13.59
C ASP A 68 2.20 15.41 12.10
N ARG A 69 3.21 14.75 11.53
CA ARG A 69 3.49 14.78 10.09
C ARG A 69 2.60 13.77 9.39
N LEU A 70 1.63 14.23 8.61
CA LEU A 70 0.81 13.41 7.74
C LEU A 70 1.50 13.26 6.38
N PHE A 71 1.86 12.04 6.05
CA PHE A 71 2.27 11.65 4.71
C PHE A 71 1.20 10.74 4.11
N SER A 72 0.83 10.96 2.86
CA SER A 72 -0.01 10.00 2.13
C SER A 72 0.29 10.05 0.65
N SER A 73 0.27 8.89 0.00
CA SER A 73 0.54 8.79 -1.42
C SER A 73 -0.31 7.72 -2.09
N ILE A 74 -0.52 7.91 -3.39
CA ILE A 74 -1.12 6.91 -4.28
C ILE A 74 -0.04 6.42 -5.23
N VAL A 75 0.03 5.10 -5.40
CA VAL A 75 0.81 4.47 -6.46
C VAL A 75 -0.04 3.44 -7.20
N ILE A 76 0.12 3.34 -8.52
CA ILE A 76 -0.69 2.46 -9.38
C ILE A 76 0.20 1.29 -9.83
N PRO A 77 -0.22 0.02 -9.66
CA PRO A 77 0.58 -1.11 -10.13
C PRO A 77 0.79 -0.98 -11.64
N LYS A 78 1.99 -1.29 -12.12
CA LYS A 78 2.38 -1.11 -13.52
C LYS A 78 1.72 -2.14 -14.45
N LEU A 79 0.41 -1.99 -14.64
CA LEU A 79 -0.45 -2.76 -15.54
C LEU A 79 -0.85 -1.87 -16.72
N ASP A 80 -0.66 -2.35 -17.96
CA ASP A 80 -0.77 -1.52 -19.18
C ASP A 80 -2.10 -0.74 -19.30
N ASP A 81 -3.20 -1.27 -18.77
CA ASP A 81 -4.53 -0.67 -18.77
C ASP A 81 -4.72 0.43 -17.71
N LEU A 82 -3.85 0.49 -16.69
CA LEU A 82 -3.90 1.48 -15.61
C LEU A 82 -2.97 2.67 -15.82
N GLU A 83 -2.21 2.74 -16.93
CA GLU A 83 -1.22 3.81 -17.18
C GLU A 83 -1.83 5.22 -17.05
N ASN A 84 -3.07 5.39 -17.53
CA ASN A 84 -3.80 6.66 -17.52
C ASN A 84 -4.71 6.85 -16.29
N PHE A 85 -4.83 5.84 -15.43
CA PHE A 85 -5.68 5.91 -14.23
C PHE A 85 -5.07 6.88 -13.23
N THR A 86 -5.80 7.96 -12.89
CA THR A 86 -5.31 9.11 -12.11
C THR A 86 -6.30 9.48 -11.00
N PRO A 87 -6.56 8.57 -10.05
CA PRO A 87 -7.49 8.84 -8.95
C PRO A 87 -6.96 9.97 -8.08
N SER A 88 -7.82 10.83 -7.57
CA SER A 88 -7.50 11.94 -6.67
C SER A 88 -7.41 11.48 -5.21
N LEU A 89 -6.53 12.14 -4.45
CA LEU A 89 -6.43 11.97 -2.99
C LEU A 89 -7.17 13.14 -2.32
N VAL A 90 -7.82 12.91 -1.18
CA VAL A 90 -8.58 13.93 -0.46
C VAL A 90 -8.21 13.92 1.00
N LEU A 91 -7.92 15.08 1.56
CA LEU A 91 -7.82 15.28 3.01
C LEU A 91 -9.11 15.95 3.50
N ILE A 92 -9.74 15.36 4.50
CA ILE A 92 -10.98 15.84 5.10
C ILE A 92 -10.72 16.03 6.60
N GLY A 93 -10.92 17.25 7.10
CA GLY A 93 -10.57 17.60 8.47
C GLY A 93 -11.40 18.75 9.01
N PRO A 94 -11.28 19.09 10.31
CA PRO A 94 -12.03 20.20 10.91
C PRO A 94 -11.75 21.51 10.16
N SER A 95 -12.80 22.28 9.85
CA SER A 95 -12.68 23.54 9.08
C SER A 95 -11.65 24.51 9.67
N THR A 96 -11.62 24.62 11.00
CA THR A 96 -10.68 25.50 11.71
C THR A 96 -9.21 25.15 11.48
N PHE A 97 -8.90 23.89 11.19
CA PHE A 97 -7.54 23.45 10.85
C PHE A 97 -7.21 23.82 9.40
N LEU A 98 -8.14 23.54 8.50
CA LEU A 98 -7.91 23.69 7.08
C LEU A 98 -7.89 25.15 6.62
N ASP A 99 -8.59 26.05 7.33
CA ASP A 99 -8.48 27.50 7.12
C ASP A 99 -7.06 28.03 7.37
N LEU A 100 -6.30 27.44 8.31
CA LEU A 100 -4.89 27.80 8.55
C LEU A 100 -3.98 27.31 7.41
N VAL A 101 -4.26 26.13 6.85
CA VAL A 101 -3.54 25.58 5.69
C VAL A 101 -3.74 26.49 4.46
N ASP A 102 -4.96 27.02 4.28
CA ASP A 102 -5.28 28.02 3.24
C ASP A 102 -4.54 29.37 3.46
N GLU A 103 -4.50 29.87 4.70
CA GLU A 103 -3.78 31.11 5.04
C GLU A 103 -2.26 31.00 4.83
N LEU A 104 -1.69 29.80 4.99
CA LEU A 104 -0.28 29.52 4.75
C LEU A 104 0.09 29.36 3.26
N LYS A 105 -0.88 29.52 2.33
CA LYS A 105 -0.67 29.59 0.87
C LYS A 105 0.16 28.44 0.28
N VAL A 106 -0.11 27.20 0.63
CA VAL A 106 0.72 26.10 0.11
C VAL A 106 0.19 25.54 -1.22
N MET A 107 -1.11 25.57 -1.51
CA MET A 107 -1.63 24.88 -2.70
C MET A 107 -2.92 25.49 -3.28
N ASP A 108 -3.03 25.55 -4.61
CA ASP A 108 -4.29 25.81 -5.34
C ASP A 108 -5.12 24.52 -5.27
N VAL A 109 -5.77 24.28 -4.12
CA VAL A 109 -6.46 23.03 -3.85
C VAL A 109 -7.91 23.13 -4.27
N ASP A 110 -8.33 22.20 -5.12
CA ASP A 110 -9.72 22.06 -5.50
C ASP A 110 -10.55 21.62 -4.28
N LYS A 111 -11.64 22.34 -3.99
CA LYS A 111 -12.60 21.98 -2.94
C LYS A 111 -13.82 21.23 -3.51
N ASN A 112 -13.81 20.93 -4.81
CA ASN A 112 -14.89 20.21 -5.47
C ASN A 112 -14.79 18.70 -5.17
N PHE A 113 -15.37 18.33 -4.02
CA PHE A 113 -15.53 16.95 -3.57
C PHE A 113 -17.03 16.60 -3.61
N ASP A 114 -17.43 15.74 -4.55
CA ASP A 114 -18.84 15.44 -4.84
C ASP A 114 -19.51 14.50 -3.81
N TYR A 115 -18.81 14.17 -2.72
CA TYR A 115 -19.31 13.33 -1.65
C TYR A 115 -19.74 14.18 -0.45
N PRO A 116 -20.71 13.73 0.37
CA PRO A 116 -21.09 14.44 1.60
C PRO A 116 -19.87 14.72 2.47
N ILE A 117 -19.87 15.81 3.22
CA ILE A 117 -18.82 16.16 4.19
C ILE A 117 -19.48 16.30 5.57
N PRO A 118 -18.89 15.79 6.66
CA PRO A 118 -19.44 15.97 8.01
C PRO A 118 -19.56 17.45 8.39
N ASP A 119 -20.54 17.79 9.23
CA ASP A 119 -20.72 19.16 9.70
C ASP A 119 -19.45 19.67 10.43
N GLY A 120 -18.96 20.85 10.04
CA GLY A 120 -17.76 21.47 10.61
C GLY A 120 -16.43 20.93 10.06
N TYR A 121 -16.48 20.20 8.95
CA TYR A 121 -15.32 19.72 8.21
C TYR A 121 -15.25 20.37 6.82
N ASP A 122 -14.04 20.46 6.27
CA ASP A 122 -13.78 20.79 4.87
C ASP A 122 -12.98 19.68 4.18
N ALA A 123 -13.01 19.66 2.85
CA ALA A 123 -12.30 18.70 2.01
C ALA A 123 -11.36 19.38 1.02
N TYR A 124 -10.14 18.85 0.90
CA TYR A 124 -9.08 19.34 0.04
C TYR A 124 -8.71 18.24 -0.95
N VAL A 125 -8.96 18.47 -2.24
CA VAL A 125 -8.76 17.49 -3.31
C VAL A 125 -7.41 17.71 -4.00
N PHE A 126 -6.58 16.69 -3.94
CA PHE A 126 -5.25 16.64 -4.53
C PHE A 126 -5.32 15.81 -5.82
N ASP A 127 -5.23 16.50 -6.97
CA ASP A 127 -5.20 15.89 -8.29
C ASP A 127 -3.78 15.60 -8.77
N TYR A 128 -3.66 14.62 -9.68
CA TYR A 128 -2.39 14.30 -10.32
C TYR A 128 -2.28 15.16 -11.57
N ASN A 129 -1.39 16.14 -11.52
CA ASN A 129 -1.14 17.08 -12.61
C ASN A 129 0.19 16.82 -13.32
N GLY A 130 0.83 15.68 -13.04
CA GLY A 130 2.10 15.30 -13.65
C GLY A 130 1.94 14.70 -15.06
N PRO A 131 3.06 14.43 -15.75
CA PRO A 131 3.03 13.75 -17.05
C PRO A 131 2.56 12.30 -16.93
N ILE A 132 1.99 11.77 -18.01
CA ILE A 132 1.67 10.36 -18.20
C ILE A 132 2.48 9.83 -19.40
N PRO A 133 3.19 8.68 -19.29
CA PRO A 133 3.35 7.86 -18.07
C PRO A 133 4.12 8.62 -16.97
N SER A 134 3.73 8.38 -15.72
CA SER A 134 4.39 9.01 -14.58
C SER A 134 5.70 8.29 -14.23
N LYS A 135 6.41 8.83 -13.23
CA LYS A 135 7.65 8.23 -12.71
C LYS A 135 7.38 6.83 -12.17
N GLU A 136 8.27 5.91 -12.50
CA GLU A 136 8.23 4.55 -11.98
C GLU A 136 8.93 4.46 -10.62
N PHE A 137 8.32 3.70 -9.70
CA PHE A 137 8.85 3.34 -8.40
C PHE A 137 8.92 1.82 -8.30
N TYR A 138 10.11 1.27 -8.01
CA TYR A 138 10.28 -0.15 -7.75
C TYR A 138 10.30 -0.40 -6.25
N GLU A 139 9.29 -1.14 -5.76
CA GLU A 139 9.15 -1.53 -4.36
C GLU A 139 9.87 -2.87 -4.15
N PRO A 140 11.01 -2.91 -3.43
CA PRO A 140 11.88 -4.09 -3.38
C PRO A 140 11.34 -5.27 -2.56
N PHE A 141 10.47 -5.04 -1.58
CA PHE A 141 9.91 -6.09 -0.73
C PHE A 141 8.95 -6.97 -1.53
N GLY A 142 7.88 -6.38 -2.03
CA GLY A 142 6.90 -6.97 -2.93
C GLY A 142 7.44 -7.18 -4.34
N GLN A 143 8.61 -6.62 -4.69
CA GLN A 143 9.23 -6.61 -6.02
C GLN A 143 8.22 -6.26 -7.11
N VAL A 144 7.44 -5.21 -6.85
CA VAL A 144 6.43 -4.67 -7.75
C VAL A 144 6.92 -3.31 -8.24
N THR A 145 6.72 -3.04 -9.52
CA THR A 145 6.88 -1.68 -10.05
C THR A 145 5.53 -0.99 -10.07
N TYR A 146 5.51 0.24 -9.59
CA TYR A 146 4.35 1.12 -9.60
C TYR A 146 4.64 2.37 -10.42
N TRP A 147 3.58 3.01 -10.90
CA TRP A 147 3.58 4.40 -11.32
C TRP A 147 3.21 5.29 -10.14
N GLU A 148 4.03 6.31 -9.87
CA GLU A 148 3.75 7.31 -8.84
C GLU A 148 2.54 8.18 -9.25
N ARG A 149 1.69 8.54 -8.29
CA ARG A 149 0.60 9.50 -8.46
C ARG A 149 0.73 10.61 -7.42
N GLN A 150 -0.37 11.07 -6.82
CA GLN A 150 -0.37 12.15 -5.87
C GLN A 150 0.32 11.73 -4.58
N GLU A 151 1.01 12.70 -4.00
CA GLU A 151 1.64 12.60 -2.71
C GLU A 151 1.35 13.91 -1.96
N ILE A 152 1.04 13.77 -0.67
CA ILE A 152 0.91 14.89 0.25
C ILE A 152 1.86 14.65 1.43
N ASP A 153 2.45 15.74 1.90
CA ASP A 153 3.33 15.78 3.06
C ASP A 153 3.07 17.10 3.78
N LEU A 154 2.36 17.02 4.90
CA LEU A 154 1.88 18.19 5.63
C LEU A 154 1.97 17.97 7.14
N GLU A 155 2.01 19.06 7.88
CA GLU A 155 1.98 19.07 9.33
C GLU A 155 0.56 19.36 9.81
N ILE A 156 0.05 18.55 10.73
CA ILE A 156 -1.27 18.74 11.32
C ILE A 156 -1.18 19.88 12.35
N GLU A 157 -2.00 20.91 12.24
CA GLU A 157 -1.92 22.11 13.09
C GLU A 157 -2.92 22.10 14.24
N ALA A 158 -3.93 21.22 14.18
CA ALA A 158 -4.90 21.04 15.25
C ALA A 158 -5.19 19.56 15.51
N PRO A 159 -5.31 19.15 16.79
CA PRO A 159 -5.69 17.78 17.10
C PRO A 159 -7.16 17.54 16.70
N GLY A 160 -7.47 16.33 16.23
CA GLY A 160 -8.82 15.96 15.87
C GLY A 160 -8.89 14.65 15.11
N THR A 161 -10.11 14.28 14.73
CA THR A 161 -10.37 13.18 13.82
C THR A 161 -10.33 13.70 12.39
N TYR A 162 -9.57 13.03 11.55
CA TYR A 162 -9.37 13.31 10.14
C TYR A 162 -9.81 12.13 9.30
N TYR A 163 -10.05 12.39 8.02
CA TYR A 163 -10.27 11.35 7.03
C TYR A 163 -9.37 11.59 5.82
N MET A 164 -8.82 10.52 5.27
CA MET A 164 -8.37 10.49 3.88
C MET A 164 -9.48 9.90 3.04
N ALA A 165 -9.61 10.34 1.79
CA ALA A 165 -10.40 9.63 0.80
C ALA A 165 -9.66 9.52 -0.53
N VAL A 166 -10.01 8.53 -1.33
CA VAL A 166 -9.54 8.37 -2.72
C VAL A 166 -10.73 8.17 -3.63
N PHE A 167 -10.75 8.86 -4.77
CA PHE A 167 -11.82 8.75 -5.76
C PHE A 167 -11.31 9.13 -7.15
N ASP A 168 -12.04 8.82 -8.21
CA ASP A 168 -11.72 9.24 -9.57
C ASP A 168 -12.79 10.20 -10.08
N LYS A 169 -12.39 11.39 -10.53
CA LYS A 169 -13.33 12.44 -11.00
C LYS A 169 -14.16 12.00 -12.21
N ASN A 170 -13.66 11.06 -13.00
CA ASN A 170 -14.36 10.54 -14.18
C ASN A 170 -15.13 9.24 -13.87
N GLY A 171 -15.11 8.76 -12.62
CA GLY A 171 -15.69 7.48 -12.23
C GLY A 171 -14.95 6.27 -12.81
N SER A 172 -13.68 6.45 -13.18
CA SER A 172 -12.84 5.36 -13.69
C SER A 172 -12.58 4.34 -12.60
N THR A 173 -12.49 3.07 -13.02
CA THR A 173 -12.16 1.97 -12.11
C THR A 173 -10.70 1.57 -12.27
N GLY A 174 -10.07 1.16 -11.17
CA GLY A 174 -8.67 0.73 -11.25
C GLY A 174 -8.08 0.34 -9.90
N LYS A 175 -6.99 -0.41 -9.97
CA LYS A 175 -6.21 -0.79 -8.79
C LYS A 175 -5.30 0.35 -8.36
N LEU A 176 -5.21 0.57 -7.06
CA LEU A 176 -4.29 1.53 -6.46
C LEU A 176 -3.76 1.03 -5.11
N ALA A 177 -2.53 1.38 -4.78
CA ALA A 177 -2.03 1.27 -3.43
C ALA A 177 -2.05 2.65 -2.79
N VAL A 178 -2.68 2.77 -1.62
CA VAL A 178 -2.72 3.99 -0.82
C VAL A 178 -1.82 3.79 0.38
N ALA A 179 -0.88 4.72 0.58
CA ALA A 179 -0.08 4.78 1.79
C ALA A 179 -0.55 5.92 2.69
N ILE A 180 -0.60 5.68 4.00
CA ILE A 180 -0.86 6.71 5.03
C ILE A 180 0.17 6.53 6.14
N GLY A 181 0.85 7.63 6.49
CA GLY A 181 1.89 7.69 7.49
C GLY A 181 3.30 7.51 6.93
N TYR A 182 4.31 7.85 7.74
CA TYR A 182 5.70 8.03 7.29
C TYR A 182 6.72 7.11 7.96
N VAL A 183 6.47 6.72 9.21
CA VAL A 183 7.44 5.95 10.01
C VAL A 183 7.21 4.46 9.81
N GLU A 184 8.21 3.76 9.28
CA GLU A 184 8.21 2.30 9.25
C GLU A 184 8.55 1.73 10.64
N ASP A 185 7.65 0.90 11.20
CA ASP A 185 7.82 0.34 12.55
C ASP A 185 7.53 -1.18 12.58
N PHE A 186 8.49 -2.04 12.21
CA PHE A 186 8.27 -3.49 12.25
C PHE A 186 8.81 -4.15 13.52
N SER A 187 7.99 -4.97 14.16
CA SER A 187 8.38 -5.85 15.26
C SER A 187 8.85 -7.22 14.75
N GLY A 188 9.60 -7.97 15.58
CA GLY A 188 10.03 -9.34 15.24
C GLY A 188 8.88 -10.32 14.97
N ASN A 189 7.69 -10.07 15.53
CA ASN A 189 6.50 -10.87 15.26
C ASN A 189 5.93 -10.60 13.86
N ASP A 190 6.04 -9.35 13.38
CA ASP A 190 5.54 -8.96 12.06
C ASP A 190 6.25 -9.71 10.93
N PHE A 191 7.51 -10.11 11.14
CA PHE A 191 8.27 -10.93 10.19
C PHE A 191 7.64 -12.29 9.88
N VAL A 192 6.86 -12.84 10.80
CA VAL A 192 6.23 -14.16 10.63
C VAL A 192 4.72 -14.09 10.44
N THR A 193 4.06 -12.98 10.81
CA THR A 193 2.61 -12.82 10.67
C THR A 193 2.20 -11.86 9.57
N VAL A 194 2.89 -10.72 9.41
CA VAL A 194 2.48 -9.63 8.50
C VAL A 194 3.21 -9.76 7.17
N LEU A 195 4.54 -9.87 7.19
CA LEU A 195 5.36 -9.86 5.97
C LEU A 195 5.02 -10.99 4.98
N PRO A 196 4.82 -12.26 5.40
CA PRO A 196 4.48 -13.31 4.44
C PRO A 196 3.16 -13.05 3.72
N ASN A 197 2.16 -12.52 4.45
CA ASN A 197 0.88 -12.15 3.86
C ASN A 197 1.04 -10.96 2.93
N ALA A 198 1.71 -9.90 3.38
CA ALA A 198 1.93 -8.69 2.59
C ALA A 198 2.65 -8.97 1.26
N TRP A 199 3.64 -9.86 1.28
CA TRP A 199 4.33 -10.28 0.06
C TRP A 199 3.43 -11.08 -0.90
N LEU A 200 2.57 -11.96 -0.38
CA LEU A 200 1.63 -12.69 -1.23
C LEU A 200 0.59 -11.73 -1.83
N GLU A 201 0.00 -10.88 -1.00
CA GLU A 201 -0.99 -9.89 -1.43
C GLU A 201 -0.42 -8.94 -2.49
N SER A 202 0.83 -8.48 -2.34
CA SER A 202 1.46 -7.62 -3.35
C SER A 202 1.56 -8.31 -4.72
N ARG A 203 1.82 -9.62 -4.76
CA ARG A 203 1.86 -10.41 -6.01
C ARG A 203 0.50 -10.60 -6.64
N TYR A 204 -0.50 -10.93 -5.84
CA TYR A 204 -1.88 -11.06 -6.32
C TYR A 204 -2.39 -9.72 -6.86
N PHE A 205 -2.19 -8.65 -6.09
CA PHE A 205 -2.61 -7.30 -6.43
C PHE A 205 -2.01 -6.80 -7.76
N SER A 206 -0.69 -6.97 -7.92
CA SER A 206 0.07 -6.57 -9.12
C SER A 206 -0.01 -7.57 -10.29
N GLU A 207 -0.75 -8.67 -10.14
CA GLU A 207 -0.87 -9.73 -11.14
C GLU A 207 0.46 -10.38 -11.57
N ASP A 208 1.52 -10.25 -10.76
CA ASP A 208 2.80 -10.90 -10.99
C ASP A 208 2.87 -12.27 -10.29
N TYR A 209 2.43 -13.30 -11.01
CA TYR A 209 2.46 -14.68 -10.53
C TYR A 209 3.78 -15.41 -10.79
N SER A 210 4.75 -14.78 -11.47
CA SER A 210 5.96 -15.46 -11.96
C SER A 210 6.74 -16.12 -10.83
N GLN A 211 6.91 -15.41 -9.71
CA GLN A 211 7.65 -15.90 -8.55
C GLN A 211 6.90 -16.99 -7.79
N LEU A 212 5.56 -16.92 -7.76
CA LEU A 212 4.73 -17.97 -7.17
C LEU A 212 4.88 -19.27 -7.96
N PHE A 213 4.90 -19.21 -9.29
CA PHE A 213 5.17 -20.39 -10.12
C PHE A 213 6.57 -20.96 -9.91
N ILE A 214 7.59 -20.10 -9.78
CA ILE A 214 8.96 -20.54 -9.46
C ILE A 214 8.99 -21.24 -8.10
N MET A 215 8.36 -20.66 -7.08
CA MET A 215 8.28 -21.23 -5.74
C MET A 215 7.61 -22.62 -5.76
N VAL A 216 6.45 -22.75 -6.42
CA VAL A 216 5.75 -24.02 -6.58
C VAL A 216 6.62 -25.04 -7.33
N GLY A 217 7.30 -24.61 -8.40
CA GLY A 217 8.22 -25.46 -9.16
C GLY A 217 9.37 -26.00 -8.32
N ILE A 218 9.98 -25.15 -7.48
CA ILE A 218 11.04 -25.55 -6.54
C ILE A 218 10.51 -26.57 -5.53
N LEU A 219 9.33 -26.32 -4.93
CA LEU A 219 8.72 -27.24 -3.96
C LEU A 219 8.42 -28.60 -4.59
N LEU A 220 7.81 -28.64 -5.76
CA LEU A 220 7.56 -29.88 -6.51
C LEU A 220 8.87 -30.61 -6.84
N GLY A 221 9.92 -29.88 -7.22
CA GLY A 221 11.25 -30.42 -7.46
C GLY A 221 11.83 -31.09 -6.22
N ILE A 222 11.74 -30.44 -5.05
CA ILE A 222 12.21 -30.99 -3.76
C ILE A 222 11.44 -32.27 -3.42
N PHE A 223 10.10 -32.24 -3.48
CA PHE A 223 9.28 -33.43 -3.20
C PHE A 223 9.56 -34.56 -4.20
N GLY A 224 9.76 -34.24 -5.48
CA GLY A 224 10.15 -35.20 -6.51
C GLY A 224 11.49 -35.86 -6.22
N LEU A 225 12.50 -35.10 -5.80
CA LEU A 225 13.82 -35.63 -5.41
C LEU A 225 13.75 -36.52 -4.18
N ILE A 226 12.96 -36.14 -3.17
CA ILE A 226 12.73 -36.95 -1.96
C ILE A 226 12.03 -38.27 -2.35
N GLY A 227 10.95 -38.19 -3.11
CA GLY A 227 10.19 -39.35 -3.59
C GLY A 227 11.04 -40.30 -4.42
N PHE A 228 11.85 -39.76 -5.34
CA PHE A 228 12.80 -40.55 -6.13
C PHE A 228 13.87 -41.23 -5.25
N GLY A 229 14.37 -40.53 -4.23
CA GLY A 229 15.31 -41.08 -3.25
C GLY A 229 14.73 -42.27 -2.49
N ILE A 230 13.48 -42.16 -2.04
CA ILE A 230 12.74 -43.24 -1.35
C ILE A 230 12.52 -44.42 -2.31
N TYR A 231 12.00 -44.15 -3.52
CA TYR A 231 11.78 -45.16 -4.56
C TYR A 231 13.04 -45.98 -4.84
N ARG A 232 14.17 -45.30 -5.06
CA ARG A 232 15.45 -45.95 -5.35
C ARG A 232 15.96 -46.80 -4.17
N LYS A 233 15.66 -46.41 -2.93
CA LYS A 233 16.04 -47.17 -1.73
C LYS A 233 15.18 -48.43 -1.57
N ILE A 234 13.90 -48.36 -1.91
CA ILE A 234 12.99 -49.51 -1.91
C ILE A 234 13.39 -50.51 -3.00
N LYS A 235 13.65 -50.05 -4.24
CA LYS A 235 14.03 -50.93 -5.37
C LYS A 235 15.40 -51.61 -5.27
N ARG A 236 16.24 -51.18 -4.31
CA ARG A 236 17.57 -51.74 -4.05
C ARG A 236 17.57 -52.79 -2.92
N LYS A 237 16.44 -52.97 -2.23
CA LYS A 237 16.17 -54.15 -1.39
C LYS A 237 15.49 -55.20 -2.25
#